data_AF-G8QJ27-F1
#
_entry.id   AF-G8QJ27-F1
#
_cell.length_a   1.000
_cell.length_b   1.000
_cell.length_c   1.000
_cell.angle_alpha   90.00
_cell.angle_beta   90.00
_cell.angle_gamma   90.00
#
_symmetry.space_group_name_H-M   'P 1'
#
loop_
_entity.id
_entity.type
_entity.pdbx_description
1 polymer ?
#
loop_
_entity_poly.entity_id
_entity_poly.type
_entity_poly.pdbx_seq_one_letter_code
_entity_poly.pdbx_strand_id
1 'polypeptide(L)'
;MINLHNHLLAVTKTNMENTLDLAHGSFASIERLANLNLNTARALLEHGIEHTRCVMGAKSAQEVLELQTKATQPVLGQTLAYLQNAQQIVTMSQQEHKARVQQQVTDMGQQVAATVEHAVAAVTRLGKPIK
;
A
#
# COMPACT_ATOMS: atom_id res chain seq x y z
N MET A 1 2.20 -10.10 -41.20
CA MET A 1 2.28 -8.82 -40.47
C MET A 1 1.44 -8.77 -39.18
N ILE A 2 0.67 -9.81 -38.83
CA ILE A 2 -0.24 -9.81 -37.66
C ILE A 2 0.48 -9.84 -36.30
N ASN A 3 1.73 -10.30 -36.22
CA ASN A 3 2.42 -10.54 -34.94
C ASN A 3 2.94 -9.26 -34.24
N LEU A 4 3.49 -8.31 -35.02
CA LEU A 4 4.07 -7.08 -34.46
C LEU A 4 2.99 -6.11 -33.94
N HIS A 5 1.86 -6.04 -34.64
CA HIS A 5 0.72 -5.21 -34.22
C HIS A 5 0.12 -5.70 -32.90
N ASN A 6 -0.11 -7.02 -32.76
CA ASN A 6 -0.61 -7.60 -31.51
C ASN A 6 0.37 -7.43 -30.35
N HIS A 7 1.68 -7.53 -30.60
CA HIS A 7 2.71 -7.29 -29.59
C HIS A 7 2.72 -5.82 -29.11
N LEU A 8 2.62 -4.87 -30.03
CA LEU A 8 2.57 -3.45 -29.69
C LEU A 8 1.31 -3.08 -28.86
N LEU A 9 0.17 -3.69 -29.19
CA LEU A 9 -1.06 -3.57 -28.41
C LEU A 9 -0.90 -4.18 -27.01
N ALA A 10 -0.23 -5.33 -26.89
CA ALA A 10 0.06 -5.96 -25.60
C ALA A 10 0.95 -5.08 -24.71
N VAL A 11 2.02 -4.49 -25.27
CA VAL A 11 2.90 -3.56 -24.54
C VAL A 11 2.13 -2.35 -24.02
N THR A 12 1.25 -1.78 -24.86
CA THR A 12 0.42 -0.63 -24.47
C THR A 12 -0.54 -1.00 -23.34
N LYS A 13 -1.14 -2.19 -23.40
CA LYS A 13 -2.01 -2.72 -22.35
C LYS A 13 -1.27 -2.91 -21.03
N THR A 14 -0.10 -3.54 -21.04
CA THR A 14 0.73 -3.74 -19.84
C THR A 14 1.12 -2.41 -19.19
N ASN A 15 1.43 -1.37 -19.98
CA ASN A 15 1.75 -0.05 -19.43
C ASN A 15 0.55 0.61 -18.73
N MET A 16 -0.68 0.41 -19.25
CA MET A 16 -1.90 0.87 -18.59
C MET A 16 -2.18 0.11 -17.29
N GLU A 17 -2.03 -1.22 -17.30
CA GLU A 17 -2.18 -2.08 -16.11
C GLU A 17 -1.18 -1.66 -15.02
N ASN A 18 0.08 -1.42 -15.38
CA ASN A 18 1.12 -0.93 -14.46
C ASN A 18 0.75 0.43 -13.84
N THR A 19 0.17 1.34 -14.62
CA THR A 19 -0.25 2.67 -14.13
C THR A 19 -1.42 2.57 -13.15
N LEU A 20 -2.40 1.71 -13.45
CA LEU A 20 -3.54 1.44 -12.58
C LEU A 20 -3.09 0.80 -11.26
N ASP A 21 -2.14 -0.12 -11.30
CA ASP A 21 -1.62 -0.77 -10.09
C ASP A 21 -0.84 0.20 -9.20
N LEU A 22 -0.02 1.09 -9.78
CA LEU A 22 0.64 2.16 -9.05
C LEU A 22 -0.35 3.08 -8.35
N ALA A 23 -1.43 3.45 -9.04
CA ALA A 23 -2.52 4.24 -8.46
C ALA A 23 -3.19 3.49 -7.31
N HIS A 24 -3.56 2.22 -7.50
CA HIS A 24 -4.17 1.39 -6.45
C HIS A 24 -3.31 1.27 -5.19
N GLY A 25 -2.00 1.02 -5.32
CA GLY A 25 -1.12 0.91 -4.13
C GLY A 25 -0.96 2.23 -3.37
N SER A 26 -1.01 3.36 -4.09
CA SER A 26 -1.00 4.69 -3.47
C SER A 26 -2.30 4.96 -2.73
N PHE A 27 -3.45 4.61 -3.32
CA PHE A 27 -4.76 4.70 -2.65
C PHE A 27 -4.86 3.78 -1.43
N ALA A 28 -4.36 2.54 -1.52
CA ALA A 28 -4.36 1.61 -0.40
C ALA A 28 -3.55 2.14 0.80
N SER A 29 -2.43 2.81 0.55
CA SER A 29 -1.62 3.44 1.61
C SER A 29 -2.37 4.60 2.30
N ILE A 30 -3.09 5.42 1.52
CA ILE A 30 -3.92 6.52 2.04
C ILE A 30 -5.10 5.96 2.85
N GLU A 31 -5.77 4.92 2.37
CA GLU A 31 -6.87 4.26 3.07
C GLU A 31 -6.42 3.69 4.42
N ARG A 32 -5.25 3.03 4.46
CA ARG A 32 -4.66 2.52 5.71
C ARG A 32 -4.37 3.66 6.71
N LEU A 33 -3.83 4.79 6.26
CA LEU A 33 -3.60 5.97 7.11
C LEU A 33 -4.91 6.59 7.60
N ALA A 34 -5.92 6.70 6.73
CA ALA A 34 -7.23 7.21 7.10
C ALA A 34 -7.90 6.33 8.17
N ASN A 35 -7.84 5.01 8.00
CA ASN A 35 -8.32 4.05 8.99
C ASN A 35 -7.57 4.16 10.32
N LEU A 36 -6.23 4.32 10.30
CA LEU A 36 -5.45 4.55 11.51
C LEU A 36 -5.91 5.82 12.25
N ASN A 37 -6.10 6.93 11.55
CA ASN A 37 -6.57 8.18 12.14
C ASN A 37 -7.98 8.04 12.72
N LEU A 38 -8.90 7.40 11.99
CA LEU A 38 -10.28 7.19 12.44
C LEU A 38 -10.33 6.32 13.70
N ASN A 39 -9.59 5.22 13.73
CA ASN A 39 -9.50 4.33 14.89
C ASN A 39 -8.89 5.04 16.10
N THR A 40 -7.87 5.86 15.89
CA THR A 40 -7.24 6.65 16.95
C THR A 40 -8.20 7.69 17.51
N ALA A 41 -8.91 8.42 16.65
CA ALA A 41 -9.92 9.39 17.06
C ALA A 41 -11.07 8.73 17.84
N ARG A 42 -11.52 7.56 17.38
CA ARG A 42 -12.53 6.76 18.08
C ARG A 42 -12.04 6.33 19.46
N ALA A 43 -10.82 5.80 19.57
CA ALA A 43 -10.24 5.39 20.85
C ALA A 43 -10.09 6.57 21.82
N LEU A 44 -9.69 7.75 21.33
CA LEU A 44 -9.60 8.97 22.14
C LEU A 44 -10.98 9.45 22.63
N LEU A 45 -12.02 9.36 21.79
CA LEU A 45 -13.40 9.69 22.17
C LEU A 45 -13.94 8.72 23.22
N GLU A 46 -13.76 7.41 23.01
CA GLU A 46 -14.16 6.36 23.95
C GLU A 46 -13.47 6.58 25.32
N HIS A 47 -12.16 6.85 25.32
CA HIS A 47 -11.40 7.18 26.53
C HIS A 47 -11.91 8.46 27.21
N GLY A 48 -12.25 9.51 26.45
CA GLY A 48 -12.81 10.75 27.00
C GLY A 48 -14.17 10.56 27.67
N ILE A 49 -15.04 9.74 27.07
CA ILE A 49 -16.35 9.38 27.64
C ILE A 49 -16.15 8.59 28.95
N GLU A 50 -15.26 7.60 28.93
CA GLU A 50 -14.96 6.77 30.08
C GLU A 50 -14.33 7.59 31.23
N HIS A 51 -13.39 8.47 30.89
CA HIS A 51 -12.80 9.42 31.85
C HIS A 51 -13.87 10.32 32.49
N THR A 52 -14.78 10.87 31.68
CA THR A 52 -15.89 11.70 32.18
C THR A 52 -16.80 10.91 33.13
N ARG A 53 -17.13 9.66 32.79
CA ARG A 53 -17.91 8.77 33.68
C ARG A 53 -17.19 8.50 35.00
N CYS A 54 -15.90 8.20 34.97
CA CYS A 54 -15.11 7.98 36.17
C CYS A 54 -15.07 9.23 37.06
N VAL A 55 -14.87 10.42 36.49
CA VAL A 55 -14.86 11.68 37.24
C VAL A 55 -16.23 11.97 37.87
N MET A 56 -17.34 11.77 37.13
CA MET A 56 -18.69 11.96 37.67
C MET A 56 -19.05 10.94 38.78
N GLY A 57 -18.42 9.76 38.77
CA GLY A 57 -18.60 8.73 39.79
C GLY A 57 -17.68 8.89 41.02
N ALA A 58 -16.72 9.80 40.97
CA ALA A 58 -15.79 10.04 42.07
C ALA A 58 -16.51 10.65 43.28
N LYS A 59 -16.26 10.09 44.46
CA LYS A 59 -16.88 10.50 45.73
C LYS A 59 -16.05 11.52 46.49
N SER A 60 -14.80 11.74 46.08
CA SER A 60 -13.87 12.66 46.72
C SER A 60 -12.89 13.28 45.72
N ALA A 61 -12.32 14.43 46.08
CA ALA A 61 -11.26 15.08 45.29
C ALA A 61 -9.98 14.21 45.18
N GLN A 62 -9.74 13.34 46.15
CA GLN A 62 -8.62 12.39 46.15
C GLN A 62 -8.79 11.31 45.08
N GLU A 63 -10.00 10.77 44.92
CA GLU A 63 -10.33 9.85 43.82
C GLU A 63 -10.14 10.51 42.44
N VAL A 64 -10.46 11.80 42.30
CA VAL A 64 -10.24 12.55 41.04
C VAL A 64 -8.75 12.68 40.71
N LEU A 65 -7.90 12.96 41.71
CA LEU A 65 -6.44 13.05 41.53
C LEU A 65 -5.83 11.70 41.09
N GLU A 66 -6.30 10.59 41.67
CA GLU A 66 -5.88 9.25 41.25
C GLU A 66 -6.32 8.92 39.82
N LEU A 67 -7.54 9.32 39.43
CA LEU A 67 -8.06 9.17 38.07
C LEU A 67 -7.26 9.97 37.04
N GLN A 68 -6.80 11.18 37.40
CA GLN A 68 -5.97 12.01 36.52
C GLN A 68 -4.62 11.34 36.21
N THR A 69 -4.03 10.69 37.20
CA THR A 69 -2.77 9.95 37.06
C THR A 69 -2.94 8.70 36.19
N LYS A 70 -4.08 8.00 36.30
CA LYS A 70 -4.41 6.84 35.46
C LYS A 70 -4.74 7.23 34.02
N ALA A 71 -5.31 8.41 33.78
CA ALA A 71 -5.70 8.88 32.46
C ALA A 71 -4.52 9.23 31.53
N THR A 72 -3.32 9.46 32.08
CA THR A 72 -2.12 9.84 31.30
C THR A 72 -1.34 8.64 30.77
N GLN A 73 -1.43 7.45 31.40
CA GLN A 73 -0.79 6.23 30.89
C GLN A 73 -1.33 5.77 29.52
N PRO A 74 -2.66 5.73 29.28
CA PRO A 74 -3.22 5.32 27.99
C PRO A 74 -2.78 6.20 26.82
N VAL A 75 -2.65 7.52 27.04
CA VAL A 75 -2.29 8.48 25.99
C VAL A 75 -0.88 8.23 25.45
N LEU A 76 0.07 7.90 26.33
CA LEU A 76 1.44 7.55 25.92
C LEU A 76 1.46 6.26 25.11
N GLY A 77 0.73 5.23 25.58
CA GLY A 77 0.59 3.96 24.85
C GLY A 77 -0.05 4.13 23.48
N GLN A 78 -1.13 4.92 23.38
CA GLN A 78 -1.81 5.19 22.12
C GLN A 78 -0.93 5.98 21.14
N THR A 79 -0.14 6.93 21.62
CA THR A 79 0.79 7.70 20.78
C THR A 79 1.90 6.81 20.22
N LEU A 80 2.51 5.96 21.06
CA LEU A 80 3.54 5.03 20.61
C LEU A 80 2.97 4.03 19.59
N ALA A 81 1.78 3.49 19.86
CA ALA A 81 1.09 2.61 18.94
C ALA A 81 0.79 3.29 17.59
N TYR A 82 0.31 4.55 17.60
CA TYR A 82 0.08 5.32 16.38
C TYR A 82 1.35 5.46 15.54
N LEU A 83 2.48 5.84 16.17
CA LEU A 83 3.77 5.99 15.49
C LEU A 83 4.25 4.67 14.88
N GLN A 84 4.17 3.57 15.63
CA GLN A 84 4.55 2.24 15.15
C GLN A 84 3.69 1.80 13.95
N ASN A 85 2.36 1.99 14.04
CA ASN A 85 1.45 1.65 12.95
C ASN A 85 1.70 2.51 11.71
N ALA A 86 1.94 3.82 11.88
CA ALA A 86 2.31 4.70 10.78
C ALA A 86 3.62 4.26 10.09
N GLN A 87 4.64 3.91 10.88
CA GLN A 87 5.90 3.36 10.36
C GLN A 87 5.69 2.03 9.62
N GLN A 88 4.82 1.16 10.12
CA GLN A 88 4.48 -0.10 9.47
C GLN A 88 3.77 0.13 8.13
N ILE A 89 2.81 1.06 8.05
CA ILE A 89 2.14 1.42 6.80
C ILE A 89 3.15 1.92 5.76
N VAL A 90 4.07 2.79 6.17
CA VAL A 90 5.16 3.28 5.30
C VAL A 90 6.07 2.14 4.83
N THR A 91 6.40 1.20 5.72
CA THR A 91 7.24 0.03 5.38
C THR A 91 6.53 -0.91 4.41
N MET A 92 5.24 -1.18 4.61
CA MET A 92 4.42 -1.97 3.70
C MET A 92 4.35 -1.31 2.31
N SER A 93 4.14 0.00 2.26
CA SER A 93 4.11 0.76 1.00
C SER A 93 5.45 0.65 0.25
N GLN A 94 6.58 0.73 0.95
CA GLN A 94 7.91 0.53 0.35
C GLN A 94 8.10 -0.91 -0.17
N GLN A 95 7.64 -1.92 0.56
CA GLN A 95 7.72 -3.32 0.13
C GLN A 95 6.86 -3.59 -1.11
N GLU A 96 5.63 -3.08 -1.13
CA GLU A 96 4.73 -3.14 -2.28
C GLU A 96 5.37 -2.47 -3.51
N HIS A 97 6.06 -1.33 -3.32
CA HIS A 97 6.82 -0.68 -4.39
C HIS A 97 8.00 -1.51 -4.89
N LYS A 98 8.81 -2.08 -3.99
CA LYS A 98 9.95 -2.92 -4.37
C LYS A 98 9.52 -4.17 -5.13
N ALA A 99 8.46 -4.84 -4.66
CA ALA A 99 7.89 -6.00 -5.34
C ALA A 99 7.47 -5.65 -6.77
N ARG A 100 6.84 -4.48 -6.96
CA ARG A 100 6.44 -4.01 -8.29
C ARG A 100 7.60 -3.65 -9.20
N VAL A 101 8.65 -3.02 -8.69
CA VAL A 101 9.87 -2.77 -9.48
C VAL A 101 10.49 -4.09 -9.95
N GLN A 102 10.57 -5.09 -9.07
CA GLN A 102 11.09 -6.41 -9.43
C GLN A 102 10.24 -7.09 -10.51
N GLN A 103 8.91 -6.97 -10.41
CA GLN A 103 7.99 -7.51 -11.40
C GLN A 103 8.12 -6.79 -12.74
N GLN A 104 8.21 -5.45 -12.75
CA GLN A 104 8.38 -4.67 -13.97
C GLN A 104 9.69 -4.97 -14.70
N VAL A 105 10.80 -5.19 -13.97
CA VAL A 105 12.07 -5.64 -14.57
C VAL A 105 11.92 -7.02 -15.21
N THR A 106 11.18 -7.92 -14.57
CA THR A 106 10.91 -9.27 -15.09
C THR A 106 10.08 -9.19 -16.37
N ASP A 107 9.00 -8.41 -16.36
CA ASP A 107 8.11 -8.23 -17.51
C ASP A 107 8.85 -7.57 -18.69
N MET A 108 9.71 -6.59 -18.44
CA MET A 108 10.58 -5.99 -19.46
C MET A 108 11.53 -7.03 -20.06
N GLY A 109 12.15 -7.88 -19.23
CA GLY A 109 13.00 -8.97 -19.69
C GLY A 109 12.26 -9.93 -20.62
N GLN A 110 11.03 -10.30 -20.27
CA GLN A 110 10.16 -11.14 -21.10
C GLN A 110 9.76 -10.45 -22.41
N GLN A 111 9.42 -9.16 -22.38
CA GLN A 111 9.08 -8.38 -23.57
C GLN A 111 10.26 -8.28 -24.55
N VAL A 112 11.48 -8.09 -24.06
CA VAL A 112 12.69 -8.07 -24.88
C VAL A 112 12.93 -9.44 -25.50
N ALA A 113 12.86 -10.52 -24.71
CA ALA A 113 13.01 -11.89 -25.21
C ALA A 113 12.01 -12.20 -26.32
N ALA A 114 10.72 -11.90 -26.11
CA ALA A 114 9.67 -12.11 -27.11
C ALA A 114 9.92 -11.29 -28.39
N THR A 115 10.39 -10.06 -28.27
CA THR A 115 10.70 -9.20 -29.43
C THR A 115 11.87 -9.79 -30.25
N VAL A 116 12.91 -10.30 -29.59
CA VAL A 116 14.04 -10.98 -30.24
C VAL A 116 13.56 -12.25 -30.93
N GLU A 117 12.75 -13.09 -30.28
CA GLU A 117 12.17 -14.30 -30.86
C GLU A 117 11.33 -13.99 -32.11
N HIS A 118 10.52 -12.94 -32.07
CA HIS A 118 9.75 -12.47 -33.23
C HIS A 118 10.64 -12.00 -34.38
N ALA A 119 11.71 -11.27 -34.09
CA ALA A 119 12.67 -10.80 -35.09
C ALA A 119 13.42 -11.97 -35.75
N VAL A 120 13.91 -12.91 -34.94
CA VAL A 120 14.56 -14.14 -35.43
C VAL A 120 13.61 -14.94 -36.30
N ALA A 121 12.36 -15.16 -35.84
CA ALA A 121 11.35 -15.89 -36.60
C ALA A 121 10.92 -15.20 -37.90
N ALA A 122 11.07 -13.86 -38.00
CA ALA A 122 10.83 -13.13 -39.24
C ALA A 122 11.96 -13.33 -40.25
N VAL A 123 13.22 -13.25 -39.79
CA VAL A 123 14.41 -13.50 -40.64
C VAL A 123 14.45 -14.94 -41.14
N THR A 124 14.16 -15.93 -40.28
CA THR A 124 14.10 -17.35 -40.70
C THR A 124 13.00 -17.64 -41.73
N ARG A 125 11.90 -16.88 -41.71
CA ARG A 125 10.83 -17.00 -42.72
C ARG A 125 11.23 -16.43 -44.08
N LEU A 126 12.07 -15.40 -44.11
CA LEU A 126 12.59 -14.81 -45.36
C LEU A 126 13.67 -15.69 -46.02
N GLY A 127 14.38 -16.51 -45.24
CA GLY A 127 15.44 -17.40 -45.75
C GLY A 127 14.99 -18.77 -46.29
N LYS A 128 13.70 -19.13 -46.20
CA LYS A 128 13.21 -20.39 -46.80
C LYS A 128 12.94 -20.17 -48.30
N PRO A 129 13.54 -20.96 -49.21
CA PRO A 129 13.24 -20.84 -50.64
C PRO A 129 11.77 -21.19 -50.89
N ILE A 130 11.09 -20.34 -51.68
CA ILE A 130 9.74 -20.59 -52.19
C ILE A 130 9.87 -21.79 -53.14
N LYS A 131 9.32 -22.94 -52.74
CA LYS A 131 9.12 -24.08 -53.65
C LYS A 131 7.88 -23.86 -54.48
#